data_AF-A0A932U9I6-F1
#
_entry.id   AF-A0A932U9I6-F1
#
_cell.length_a   1.000
_cell.length_b   1.000
_cell.length_c   1.000
_cell.angle_alpha   90.00
_cell.angle_beta   90.00
_cell.angle_gamma   90.00
#
_symmetry.space_group_name_H-M   'P 1'
#
loop_
_entity.id
_entity.type
_entity.pdbx_description
1 polymer ?
#
loop_
_entity_poly.entity_id
_entity_poly.type
_entity_poly.pdbx_seq_one_letter_code
_entity_poly.pdbx_strand_id
1 'polypeptide(L)'
;MDFNLTEQQEDIRRHVRDLCKKYPAEYWRDLDRKKAYPEAFVRELTEAGWLAALIPEEYGGSGLGITEASIILEEIHRSGGSASACHAQMYTMGTILRHGNEDQ
;
A
#
# COMPACT_ATOMS: atom_id res chain seq x y z
N MET A 1 -2.50 12.33 25.69
CA MET A 1 -2.27 11.42 24.56
C MET A 1 -3.10 11.96 23.41
N ASP A 2 -2.47 12.25 22.29
CA ASP A 2 -3.17 12.71 21.08
C ASP A 2 -3.35 11.50 20.16
N PHE A 3 -4.55 11.34 19.62
CA PHE A 3 -4.94 10.22 18.75
C PHE A 3 -5.30 10.68 17.34
N ASN A 4 -5.17 11.98 17.06
CA ASN A 4 -5.38 12.50 15.71
C ASN A 4 -4.22 12.08 14.80
N LEU A 5 -4.53 11.94 13.52
CA LEU A 5 -3.49 11.77 12.50
C LEU A 5 -2.69 13.06 12.36
N THR A 6 -1.40 12.89 12.04
CA THR A 6 -0.57 14.01 11.59
C THR A 6 -1.03 14.51 10.21
N GLU A 7 -0.62 15.71 9.83
CA GLU A 7 -0.89 16.25 8.49
C GLU A 7 -0.38 15.32 7.39
N GLN A 8 0.84 14.79 7.53
CA GLN A 8 1.41 13.81 6.61
C GLN A 8 0.57 12.53 6.50
N GLN A 9 0.05 12.03 7.63
CA GLN A 9 -0.80 10.84 7.66
C GLN A 9 -2.16 11.08 6.99
N GLU A 10 -2.76 12.25 7.18
CA GLU A 10 -3.97 12.64 6.43
C GLU A 10 -3.68 12.82 4.93
N ASP A 11 -2.51 13.33 4.56
CA ASP A 11 -2.10 13.47 3.16
C ASP A 11 -1.97 12.10 2.47
N ILE A 12 -1.31 11.15 3.14
CA ILE A 12 -1.23 9.74 2.69
C ILE A 12 -2.63 9.18 2.48
N ARG A 13 -3.53 9.33 3.46
CA ARG A 13 -4.91 8.86 3.36
C ARG A 13 -5.63 9.48 2.15
N ARG A 14 -5.50 10.79 1.93
CA ARG A 14 -6.15 11.46 0.78
C ARG A 14 -5.63 10.95 -0.55
N HIS A 15 -4.31 10.80 -0.70
CA HIS A 15 -3.73 10.31 -1.96
C HIS A 15 -4.10 8.85 -2.26
N VAL A 16 -4.10 7.99 -1.24
CA VAL A 16 -4.54 6.59 -1.39
C VAL A 16 -6.02 6.54 -1.79
N ARG A 17 -6.87 7.35 -1.16
CA ARG A 17 -8.30 7.47 -1.52
C ARG A 17 -8.48 7.91 -2.97
N ASP A 18 -7.72 8.90 -3.42
CA ASP A 18 -7.81 9.42 -4.79
C ASP A 18 -7.38 8.39 -5.83
N LEU A 19 -6.35 7.59 -5.54
CA LEU A 19 -5.97 6.45 -6.37
C LEU A 19 -7.10 5.40 -6.39
N CYS A 20 -7.67 5.05 -5.24
CA CYS A 20 -8.74 4.05 -5.14
C CYS A 20 -10.00 4.43 -5.94
N LYS A 21 -10.31 5.73 -6.10
CA LYS A 21 -11.45 6.20 -6.93
C LYS A 21 -11.38 5.72 -8.39
N LYS A 22 -10.19 5.40 -8.90
CA LYS A 22 -10.00 4.88 -10.26
C LYS A 22 -10.41 3.41 -10.41
N TYR A 23 -10.60 2.70 -9.29
CA TYR A 23 -10.89 1.27 -9.23
C TYR A 23 -12.22 1.03 -8.52
N PRO A 24 -13.35 1.32 -9.17
CA PRO A 24 -14.67 1.23 -8.57
C PRO A 24 -15.07 -0.24 -8.31
N ALA A 25 -16.19 -0.43 -7.62
CA ALA A 25 -16.67 -1.77 -7.25
C ALA A 25 -16.88 -2.70 -8.45
N GLU A 26 -17.16 -2.20 -9.65
CA GLU A 26 -17.24 -2.98 -10.89
C GLU A 26 -15.90 -3.65 -11.22
N TYR A 27 -14.77 -2.93 -11.08
CA TYR A 27 -13.43 -3.48 -11.32
C TYR A 27 -13.16 -4.69 -10.43
N TRP A 28 -13.43 -4.58 -9.14
CA TRP A 28 -13.22 -5.65 -8.17
C TRP A 28 -14.14 -6.85 -8.41
N ARG A 29 -15.43 -6.58 -8.71
CA ARG A 29 -16.40 -7.63 -9.05
C ARG A 29 -16.00 -8.37 -10.33
N ASP A 30 -15.43 -7.69 -11.32
CA ASP A 30 -14.98 -8.30 -12.56
C ASP A 30 -13.78 -9.22 -12.34
N LEU A 31 -12.82 -8.79 -11.52
CA LEU A 31 -11.68 -9.60 -11.13
C LEU A 31 -12.10 -10.86 -10.39
N ASP A 32 -13.01 -10.74 -9.42
CA ASP A 32 -13.54 -11.88 -8.66
C ASP A 32 -14.19 -12.92 -9.59
N ARG A 33 -15.09 -12.48 -10.48
CA ARG A 33 -15.73 -13.38 -11.47
C ARG A 33 -14.72 -14.10 -12.36
N LYS A 34 -13.60 -13.45 -12.69
CA LYS A 34 -12.51 -13.99 -13.52
C LYS A 34 -11.44 -14.74 -12.70
N LYS A 35 -11.50 -14.70 -11.37
CA LYS A 35 -10.43 -15.14 -10.45
C LYS A 35 -9.06 -14.53 -10.82
N ALA A 36 -9.07 -13.26 -11.22
CA ALA A 36 -7.90 -12.56 -11.74
C ALA A 36 -7.19 -11.71 -10.67
N TYR A 37 -5.88 -11.52 -10.83
CA TYR A 37 -5.08 -10.64 -9.97
C TYR A 37 -5.31 -9.15 -10.35
N PRO A 38 -5.40 -8.22 -9.37
CA PRO A 38 -5.61 -6.80 -9.61
C PRO A 38 -4.35 -6.08 -10.13
N GLU A 39 -3.76 -6.56 -11.23
CA GLU A 39 -2.46 -6.11 -11.74
C GLU A 39 -2.41 -4.59 -12.00
N ALA A 40 -3.47 -4.02 -12.59
CA ALA A 40 -3.53 -2.60 -12.87
C ALA A 40 -3.48 -1.75 -11.59
N PHE A 41 -4.18 -2.17 -10.54
CA PHE A 41 -4.21 -1.50 -9.24
C PHE A 41 -2.86 -1.61 -8.51
N VAL A 42 -2.28 -2.81 -8.53
CA VAL A 42 -0.98 -3.07 -7.90
C VAL A 42 0.13 -2.28 -8.57
N ARG A 43 0.14 -2.23 -9.91
CA ARG A 43 1.09 -1.41 -10.67
C ARG A 43 0.97 0.05 -10.30
N GLU A 44 -0.24 0.60 -10.26
CA GLU A 44 -0.41 2.03 -9.95
C GLU A 44 -0.02 2.37 -8.50
N LEU A 45 -0.31 1.48 -7.53
CA LEU A 45 0.19 1.63 -6.16
C LEU A 45 1.72 1.54 -6.07
N THR A 46 2.35 0.71 -6.91
CA THR A 46 3.81 0.57 -6.97
C THR A 46 4.45 1.83 -7.53
N GLU A 47 3.93 2.34 -8.65
CA GLU A 47 4.40 3.58 -9.28
C GLU A 47 4.21 4.80 -8.36
N ALA A 48 3.16 4.80 -7.54
CA ALA A 48 2.93 5.82 -6.51
C ALA A 48 3.80 5.65 -5.24
N GLY A 49 4.61 4.60 -5.15
CA GLY A 49 5.53 4.35 -4.04
C GLY A 49 4.91 3.69 -2.80
N TRP A 50 3.59 3.48 -2.78
CA TRP A 50 2.89 2.97 -1.60
C TRP A 50 3.28 1.55 -1.20
N LEU A 51 3.65 0.70 -2.16
CA LEU A 51 4.08 -0.67 -1.84
C LEU A 51 5.52 -0.77 -1.31
N ALA A 52 6.29 0.32 -1.40
CA ALA A 52 7.63 0.46 -0.85
C ALA A 52 7.66 1.35 0.40
N ALA A 53 6.51 1.64 1.00
CA ALA A 53 6.39 2.59 2.10
C ALA A 53 7.32 2.27 3.28
N LEU A 54 7.46 1.00 3.65
CA LEU A 54 8.29 0.53 4.77
C LEU A 54 9.76 0.30 4.41
N ILE A 55 10.12 0.42 3.12
CA ILE A 55 11.48 0.21 2.65
C ILE A 55 12.29 1.51 2.89
N PRO A 56 13.50 1.45 3.45
CA PRO A 56 14.35 2.64 3.60
C PRO A 56 14.63 3.35 2.28
N GLU A 57 14.86 4.67 2.35
CA GLU A 57 15.13 5.51 1.17
C GLU A 57 16.39 5.06 0.41
N GLU A 58 17.41 4.55 1.10
CA GLU A 58 18.65 4.04 0.48
C GLU A 58 18.41 2.87 -0.48
N TYR A 59 17.31 2.13 -0.29
CA TYR A 59 16.87 1.04 -1.15
C TYR A 59 15.70 1.44 -2.07
N GLY A 60 15.43 2.74 -2.21
CA GLY A 60 14.41 3.30 -3.11
C GLY A 60 12.98 3.29 -2.55
N GLY A 61 12.81 3.09 -1.24
CA GLY A 61 11.51 3.19 -0.57
C GLY A 61 11.23 4.57 0.01
N SER A 62 10.17 4.66 0.84
CA SER A 62 9.76 5.92 1.48
C SER A 62 10.17 6.05 2.96
N GLY A 63 10.74 5.01 3.56
CA GLY A 63 11.19 5.01 4.96
C GLY A 63 10.08 5.30 5.99
N LEU A 64 8.81 5.10 5.64
CA LEU A 64 7.66 5.35 6.50
C LEU A 64 7.50 4.27 7.58
N GLY A 65 6.70 4.59 8.59
CA GLY A 65 6.42 3.69 9.71
C GLY A 65 5.23 2.75 9.47
N ILE A 66 5.03 1.85 10.44
CA ILE A 66 3.90 0.91 10.45
C ILE A 66 2.55 1.64 10.51
N THR A 67 2.48 2.83 11.14
CA THR A 67 1.25 3.62 11.21
C THR A 67 0.84 4.08 9.80
N GLU A 68 1.77 4.63 9.01
CA GLU A 68 1.51 5.05 7.64
C GLU A 68 1.12 3.87 6.75
N ALA A 69 1.85 2.75 6.86
CA ALA A 69 1.49 1.51 6.15
C ALA A 69 0.08 1.03 6.51
N SER A 70 -0.30 1.12 7.79
CA SER A 70 -1.64 0.74 8.25
C SER A 70 -2.72 1.65 7.66
N ILE A 71 -2.47 2.97 7.57
CA ILE A 71 -3.38 3.93 6.94
C ILE A 71 -3.58 3.62 5.46
N ILE A 72 -2.51 3.27 4.73
CA ILE A 72 -2.60 2.88 3.32
C ILE A 72 -3.53 1.67 3.16
N LEU A 73 -3.29 0.59 3.94
CA LEU A 73 -4.09 -0.62 3.85
C LEU A 73 -5.55 -0.39 4.29
N GLU A 74 -5.75 0.37 5.36
CA GLU A 74 -7.08 0.73 5.87
C GLU A 74 -7.88 1.49 4.81
N GLU A 75 -7.29 2.50 4.17
CA GLU A 75 -8.00 3.33 3.20
C GLU A 75 -8.34 2.56 1.91
N ILE A 76 -7.49 1.61 1.48
CA ILE A 76 -7.81 0.70 0.37
C ILE A 76 -9.08 -0.11 0.68
N HIS A 77 -9.14 -0.71 1.87
CA HIS A 77 -10.31 -1.48 2.30
C HIS A 77 -11.55 -0.59 2.49
N ARG A 78 -11.39 0.59 3.07
CA ARG A 78 -12.46 1.58 3.24
C ARG A 78 -13.04 2.03 1.89
N SER A 79 -12.22 2.06 0.85
CA SER A 79 -12.63 2.39 -0.52
C SER A 79 -13.32 1.24 -1.26
N GLY A 80 -13.52 0.08 -0.60
CA GLY A 80 -14.16 -1.10 -1.19
C GLY A 80 -13.22 -2.01 -1.99
N GLY A 81 -11.91 -1.73 -1.97
CA GLY A 81 -10.89 -2.58 -2.57
C GLY A 81 -10.33 -3.65 -1.61
N SER A 82 -9.48 -4.52 -2.14
CA SER A 82 -8.72 -5.48 -1.34
C SER A 82 -7.26 -5.11 -1.25
N ALA A 83 -6.77 -4.82 -0.04
CA ALA A 83 -5.36 -4.55 0.20
C ALA A 83 -4.50 -5.83 0.30
N SER A 84 -5.09 -7.03 0.18
CA SER A 84 -4.38 -8.31 0.32
C SER A 84 -3.20 -8.46 -0.64
N ALA A 85 -3.36 -8.00 -1.88
CA ALA A 85 -2.31 -8.01 -2.89
C ALA A 85 -1.13 -7.08 -2.53
N CYS A 86 -1.40 -6.01 -1.79
CA CYS A 86 -0.43 -4.99 -1.39
C CYS A 86 0.28 -5.36 -0.08
N HIS A 87 -0.47 -5.97 0.85
CA HIS A 87 0.00 -6.31 2.19
C HIS A 87 1.18 -7.28 2.16
N ALA A 88 1.13 -8.30 1.27
CA ALA A 88 2.21 -9.26 1.11
C ALA A 88 3.56 -8.58 0.84
N GLN A 89 3.57 -7.64 -0.09
CA GLN A 89 4.78 -6.92 -0.47
C GLN A 89 5.33 -6.08 0.70
N MET A 90 4.45 -5.47 1.50
CA MET A 90 4.86 -4.63 2.63
C MET A 90 5.57 -5.42 3.74
N TYR A 91 5.13 -6.65 4.08
CA TYR A 91 5.79 -7.41 5.16
C TYR A 91 6.93 -8.31 4.70
N THR A 92 6.92 -8.80 3.45
CA THR A 92 8.00 -9.67 2.96
C THR A 92 9.35 -8.96 2.97
N MET A 93 9.38 -7.65 2.64
CA MET A 93 10.60 -6.86 2.68
C MET A 93 11.16 -6.69 4.09
N GLY A 94 10.32 -6.69 5.13
CA GLY A 94 10.79 -6.63 6.51
C GLY A 94 11.70 -7.81 6.89
N THR A 95 11.49 -8.98 6.28
CA THR A 95 12.36 -10.15 6.48
C THR A 95 13.73 -9.92 5.86
N ILE A 96 13.79 -9.41 4.63
CA ILE A 96 15.05 -9.15 3.92
C ILE A 96 15.81 -8.02 4.61
N LEU A 97 15.14 -6.91 4.93
CA LEU A 97 15.78 -5.78 5.63
C LEU A 97 16.37 -6.16 7.00
N ARG A 98 15.78 -7.16 7.68
CA ARG A 98 16.24 -7.60 9.00
C ARG A 98 17.29 -8.71 8.96
N HIS A 99 17.28 -9.55 7.93
CA HIS A 99 18.03 -10.81 7.92
C HIS A 99 18.87 -11.03 6.65
N GLY A 100 18.68 -10.20 5.62
CA GLY A 100 19.48 -10.19 4.41
C GLY A 100 20.84 -9.54 4.64
N ASN A 101 21.71 -9.73 3.67
CA ASN A 101 22.94 -8.94 3.53
C ASN A 101 22.74 -7.81 2.52
N GLU A 102 23.75 -6.95 2.34
CA GLU A 102 23.71 -5.79 1.44
C GLU A 102 23.40 -6.12 -0.04
N ASP A 103 23.69 -7.36 -0.49
CA ASP A 103 23.44 -7.78 -1.87
C ASP A 103 22.00 -8.31 -2.10
N GLN A 104 21.23 -8.55 -1.04
CA GLN A 104 19.90 -9.21 -1.05
C GLN A 104 18.75 -8.22 -0.90
#